data_AF-A0AA43P559-F1
#
_entry.id   AF-A0AA43P559-F1
#
_cell.length_a   1.000
_cell.length_b   1.000
_cell.length_c   1.000
_cell.angle_alpha   90.00
_cell.angle_beta   90.00
_cell.angle_gamma   90.00
#
_symmetry.space_group_name_H-M   'P 1'
#
loop_
_entity.id
_entity.type
_entity.pdbx_description
1 polymer ?
#
loop_
_entity_poly.entity_id
_entity_poly.type
_entity_poly.pdbx_seq_one_letter_code
_entity_poly.pdbx_strand_id
1 'polypeptide(L)'
;MKNKKIAALLGILLAGSMAFSLSACGNSDNAASSGKSSTSTSETKGADDSSSSDSGAGFEEIQVDENHSDQEVGPLTVNAVYFQPIDMEPSGMGLKAADASFHLEADIHANKKGTELGYGKGDFVPDLTVNYDIIDKTSNESVGSGTFMQMNASDGPHYGANVKLDEAGSYKLVLKIESPEKKGWMLHVDPETGVKGRFWTEPLEVTFPEWNYTPQEW
;
A
#
# COMPACT_ATOMS: atom_id res chain seq x y z
N MET A 1 -38.53 -51.88 15.91
CA MET A 1 -39.18 -52.04 14.58
C MET A 1 -39.87 -50.73 14.21
N LYS A 2 -40.09 -50.49 12.90
CA LYS A 2 -40.57 -49.26 12.24
C LYS A 2 -41.75 -48.49 12.88
N ASN A 3 -41.88 -47.21 12.46
CA ASN A 3 -43.08 -46.32 12.36
C ASN A 3 -43.20 -45.22 13.45
N LYS A 4 -43.68 -43.99 13.17
CA LYS A 4 -44.20 -43.37 11.92
C LYS A 4 -44.10 -41.82 11.99
N LYS A 5 -44.16 -41.11 10.85
CA LYS A 5 -44.31 -39.64 10.77
C LYS A 5 -45.76 -39.20 10.98
N ILE A 6 -45.98 -38.01 11.56
CA ILE A 6 -47.17 -37.15 11.34
C ILE A 6 -46.68 -35.69 11.23
N ALA A 7 -47.37 -34.86 10.45
CA ALA A 7 -47.00 -33.48 10.13
C ALA A 7 -48.10 -32.46 10.50
N ALA A 8 -47.68 -31.20 10.66
CA ALA A 8 -48.39 -29.94 10.43
C ALA A 8 -49.79 -29.68 11.04
N LEU A 9 -49.97 -28.48 11.61
CA LEU A 9 -51.09 -27.57 11.28
C LEU A 9 -50.82 -26.14 11.79
N LEU A 10 -51.33 -25.14 11.05
CA LEU A 10 -51.27 -23.71 11.39
C LEU A 10 -52.37 -23.33 12.39
N GLY A 11 -52.14 -22.24 13.15
CA GLY A 11 -53.15 -21.46 13.85
C GLY A 11 -52.81 -19.96 13.76
N ILE A 12 -53.81 -19.09 13.60
CA ILE A 12 -53.67 -17.74 13.03
C ILE A 12 -54.41 -16.67 13.86
N LEU A 13 -53.81 -15.47 13.94
CA LEU A 13 -54.37 -14.14 14.28
C LEU A 13 -55.04 -13.86 15.65
N LEU A 14 -54.65 -12.72 16.23
CA LEU A 14 -55.47 -11.58 16.72
C LEU A 14 -54.50 -10.57 17.38
N ALA A 15 -54.04 -9.51 16.72
CA ALA A 15 -54.71 -8.22 16.49
C ALA A 15 -54.99 -7.41 17.80
N GLY A 16 -54.28 -6.28 17.97
CA GLY A 16 -54.48 -5.35 19.10
C GLY A 16 -53.53 -4.15 19.06
N SER A 17 -54.08 -2.93 18.93
CA SER A 17 -53.36 -1.66 18.72
C SER A 17 -54.15 -0.49 19.37
N MET A 18 -53.62 0.72 19.62
CA MET A 18 -52.47 1.46 19.04
C MET A 18 -51.81 2.36 20.11
N ALA A 19 -50.61 2.88 19.85
CA ALA A 19 -50.15 4.15 20.46
C ALA A 19 -49.28 4.96 19.47
N PHE A 20 -49.73 6.17 19.13
CA PHE A 20 -49.04 7.12 18.27
C PHE A 20 -48.08 8.02 19.05
N SER A 21 -46.95 8.37 18.45
CA SER A 21 -46.29 9.65 18.67
C SER A 21 -45.67 10.14 17.34
N LEU A 22 -46.22 11.23 16.80
CA LEU A 22 -45.73 11.91 15.60
C LEU A 22 -45.08 13.23 15.97
N SER A 23 -43.89 13.50 15.44
CA SER A 23 -43.35 14.82 15.06
C SER A 23 -42.11 14.55 14.18
N ALA A 24 -42.07 14.83 12.86
CA ALA A 24 -42.14 16.15 12.18
C ALA A 24 -40.86 16.98 12.45
N CYS A 25 -40.12 17.55 11.48
CA CYS A 25 -40.10 17.58 10.00
C CYS A 25 -38.64 17.91 9.55
N GLY A 26 -38.20 17.87 8.28
CA GLY A 26 -38.84 17.63 6.96
C GLY A 26 -37.87 16.88 6.01
N ASN A 27 -38.31 16.36 4.84
CA ASN A 27 -38.60 17.06 3.56
C ASN A 27 -37.31 17.65 2.93
N SER A 28 -36.88 17.33 1.70
CA SER A 28 -37.59 16.91 0.47
C SER A 28 -36.99 15.66 -0.20
N ASP A 29 -37.80 14.66 -0.55
CA ASP A 29 -38.33 14.36 -1.91
C ASP A 29 -37.27 13.78 -2.88
N ASN A 30 -37.38 12.54 -3.39
CA ASN A 30 -38.46 12.17 -4.32
C ASN A 30 -38.77 10.64 -4.38
N ALA A 31 -39.81 10.29 -5.14
CA ALA A 31 -40.54 9.02 -5.08
C ALA A 31 -39.84 7.76 -5.64
N ALA A 32 -40.27 6.61 -5.13
CA ALA A 32 -40.00 5.28 -5.65
C ALA A 32 -41.11 4.76 -6.56
N SER A 33 -40.81 3.80 -7.45
CA SER A 33 -41.66 2.60 -7.59
C SER A 33 -40.93 1.39 -8.19
N SER A 34 -40.84 0.34 -7.37
CA SER A 34 -40.75 -1.11 -7.67
C SER A 34 -40.75 -1.64 -9.12
N GLY A 35 -39.84 -2.58 -9.43
CA GLY A 35 -39.92 -3.44 -10.63
C GLY A 35 -38.94 -4.62 -10.66
N LYS A 36 -39.37 -5.79 -10.14
CA LYS A 36 -38.74 -7.15 -10.18
C LYS A 36 -37.47 -7.40 -11.04
N SER A 37 -36.42 -7.87 -10.36
CA SER A 37 -35.60 -9.06 -10.66
C SER A 37 -35.52 -9.57 -12.12
N SER A 38 -34.33 -9.47 -12.71
CA SER A 38 -33.79 -10.51 -13.59
C SER A 38 -32.27 -10.61 -13.46
N THR A 39 -31.77 -11.83 -13.22
CA THR A 39 -30.35 -12.21 -13.27
C THR A 39 -29.69 -11.76 -14.58
N SER A 40 -28.52 -11.14 -14.50
CA SER A 40 -27.53 -11.17 -15.58
C SER A 40 -26.14 -11.04 -14.98
N THR A 41 -25.37 -12.12 -15.07
CA THR A 41 -23.91 -12.10 -14.92
C THR A 41 -23.32 -11.11 -15.93
N SER A 42 -22.40 -10.28 -15.48
CA SER A 42 -21.59 -9.43 -16.37
C SER A 42 -20.18 -9.45 -15.82
N GLU A 43 -19.31 -10.17 -16.54
CA GLU A 43 -17.89 -10.29 -16.21
C GLU A 43 -17.22 -8.93 -16.41
N THR A 44 -17.02 -8.18 -15.32
CA THR A 44 -16.05 -7.08 -15.32
C THR A 44 -14.66 -7.70 -15.37
N LYS A 45 -14.09 -7.78 -16.58
CA LYS A 45 -12.67 -8.05 -16.77
C LYS A 45 -11.88 -7.07 -15.90
N GLY A 46 -11.10 -7.59 -14.95
CA GLY A 46 -10.11 -6.80 -14.25
C GLY A 46 -9.08 -6.34 -15.26
N ALA A 47 -8.99 -5.02 -15.47
CA ALA A 47 -7.76 -4.41 -15.89
C ALA A 47 -6.88 -4.28 -14.63
N ASP A 48 -6.10 -5.33 -14.33
CA ASP A 48 -4.87 -5.13 -13.55
C ASP A 48 -3.89 -4.45 -14.52
N ASP A 49 -3.96 -3.12 -14.54
CA ASP A 49 -2.94 -2.23 -15.08
C ASP A 49 -2.83 -1.06 -14.11
N SER A 50 -2.08 -1.28 -13.03
CA SER A 50 -1.65 -0.24 -12.10
C SER A 50 -0.28 0.32 -12.53
N SER A 51 -0.10 0.56 -13.82
CA SER A 51 0.83 1.62 -14.23
C SER A 51 0.18 2.96 -13.90
N SER A 52 0.49 3.47 -12.70
CA SER A 52 0.10 4.80 -12.23
C SER A 52 0.81 5.88 -13.04
N SER A 53 0.47 5.98 -14.33
CA SER A 53 0.92 7.02 -15.23
C SER A 53 0.15 8.31 -14.95
N ASP A 54 0.41 8.90 -13.78
CA ASP A 54 -0.16 10.20 -13.45
C ASP A 54 0.30 11.22 -14.50
N SER A 55 -0.68 11.90 -15.06
CA SER A 55 -0.51 12.84 -16.17
C SER A 55 -0.89 14.25 -15.74
N GLY A 56 -0.59 14.57 -14.48
CA GLY A 56 -0.78 15.87 -13.82
C GLY A 56 0.53 16.59 -13.51
N ALA A 57 1.13 17.26 -14.51
CA ALA A 57 2.30 18.13 -14.31
C ALA A 57 3.50 17.49 -13.58
N GLY A 58 3.71 16.19 -13.79
CA GLY A 58 4.73 15.40 -13.09
C GLY A 58 6.18 15.81 -13.35
N PHE A 59 7.03 15.47 -12.40
CA PHE A 59 8.49 15.39 -12.56
C PHE A 59 8.87 14.06 -13.23
N GLU A 60 10.14 13.90 -13.64
CA GLU A 60 10.62 12.66 -14.26
C GLU A 60 11.20 11.73 -13.19
N GLU A 61 10.55 10.58 -12.98
CA GLU A 61 11.03 9.50 -12.13
C GLU A 61 11.87 8.52 -12.93
N ILE A 62 13.09 8.27 -12.48
CA ILE A 62 13.98 7.28 -13.10
C ILE A 62 13.95 6.00 -12.25
N GLN A 63 13.56 4.89 -12.85
CA GLN A 63 13.49 3.59 -12.19
C GLN A 63 14.89 3.09 -11.80
N VAL A 64 15.01 2.50 -10.61
CA VAL A 64 16.24 1.85 -10.14
C VAL A 64 16.45 0.48 -10.79
N ASP A 65 15.35 -0.26 -11.05
CA ASP A 65 15.38 -1.50 -11.85
C ASP A 65 15.37 -1.18 -13.35
N GLU A 66 16.36 -1.67 -14.09
CA GLU A 66 16.42 -1.54 -15.55
C GLU A 66 15.23 -2.22 -16.28
N ASN A 67 14.56 -3.17 -15.64
CA ASN A 67 13.36 -3.80 -16.19
C ASN A 67 12.07 -3.04 -15.84
N HIS A 68 12.16 -1.94 -15.08
CA HIS A 68 11.06 -1.13 -14.59
C HIS A 68 9.97 -1.99 -13.90
N SER A 69 10.41 -2.97 -13.10
CA SER A 69 9.55 -4.01 -12.55
C SER A 69 9.46 -3.96 -11.02
N ASP A 70 8.23 -4.08 -10.51
CA ASP A 70 7.96 -4.16 -9.08
C ASP A 70 8.48 -5.47 -8.48
N GLN A 71 9.04 -5.37 -7.28
CA GLN A 71 9.62 -6.49 -6.55
C GLN A 71 8.63 -7.04 -5.52
N GLU A 72 8.26 -8.30 -5.66
CA GLU A 72 7.31 -8.99 -4.79
C GLU A 72 8.02 -9.68 -3.60
N VAL A 73 7.91 -9.10 -2.40
CA VAL A 73 8.56 -9.63 -1.18
C VAL A 73 7.54 -9.85 -0.05
N GLY A 74 7.34 -11.12 0.35
CA GLY A 74 6.41 -11.45 1.42
C GLY A 74 4.99 -10.88 1.17
N PRO A 75 4.45 -9.99 2.01
CA PRO A 75 3.16 -9.31 1.84
C PRO A 75 3.22 -8.00 1.03
N LEU A 76 4.38 -7.63 0.47
CA LEU A 76 4.66 -6.32 -0.13
C LEU A 76 4.96 -6.43 -1.64
N THR A 77 4.51 -5.42 -2.38
CA THR A 77 4.98 -5.03 -3.71
C THR A 77 5.86 -3.79 -3.49
N VAL A 78 7.08 -3.77 -4.04
CA VAL A 78 8.08 -2.71 -3.79
C VAL A 78 8.66 -2.20 -5.11
N ASN A 79 8.45 -0.92 -5.41
CA ASN A 79 9.18 -0.22 -6.47
C ASN A 79 10.32 0.62 -5.84
N ALA A 80 11.23 1.13 -6.67
CA ALA A 80 12.22 2.13 -6.25
C ALA A 80 12.57 3.05 -7.42
N VAL A 81 12.47 4.35 -7.19
CA VAL A 81 12.75 5.42 -8.16
C VAL A 81 13.72 6.45 -7.60
N TYR A 82 14.34 7.22 -8.48
CA TYR A 82 15.10 8.40 -8.11
C TYR A 82 14.86 9.56 -9.09
N PHE A 83 14.93 10.77 -8.57
CA PHE A 83 14.65 12.01 -9.30
C PHE A 83 15.40 13.19 -8.64
N GLN A 84 15.14 14.43 -9.08
CA GLN A 84 15.81 15.61 -8.55
C GLN A 84 15.70 15.73 -7.00
N PRO A 85 16.74 16.18 -6.29
CA PRO A 85 16.66 16.40 -4.85
C PRO A 85 15.52 17.33 -4.45
N ILE A 86 14.81 17.00 -3.37
CA ILE A 86 13.67 17.79 -2.89
C ILE A 86 13.96 18.52 -1.57
N ASP A 87 13.36 19.69 -1.38
CA ASP A 87 13.25 20.30 -0.07
C ASP A 87 12.09 19.64 0.71
N MET A 88 12.35 19.24 1.95
CA MET A 88 11.40 18.55 2.83
C MET A 88 11.12 19.38 4.09
N GLU A 89 9.87 19.33 4.57
CA GLU A 89 9.47 19.87 5.86
C GLU A 89 8.86 18.76 6.75
N PRO A 90 9.23 18.64 8.04
CA PRO A 90 10.13 19.50 8.80
C PRO A 90 11.60 19.44 8.32
N SER A 91 12.20 20.60 8.07
CA SER A 91 13.56 20.71 7.57
C SER A 91 14.61 20.23 8.59
N GLY A 92 15.70 19.66 8.09
CA GLY A 92 16.80 19.12 8.91
C GLY A 92 16.62 17.68 9.39
N MET A 93 15.55 16.99 8.97
CA MET A 93 15.34 15.55 9.23
C MET A 93 16.25 14.64 8.38
N GLY A 94 16.79 15.14 7.27
CA GLY A 94 17.68 14.43 6.36
C GLY A 94 18.63 15.38 5.61
N LEU A 95 19.31 14.87 4.59
CA LEU A 95 20.19 15.66 3.72
C LEU A 95 19.37 16.73 2.96
N LYS A 96 19.91 17.93 2.80
CA LYS A 96 19.25 19.03 2.06
C LYS A 96 19.35 18.80 0.56
N ALA A 97 18.38 19.34 -0.19
CA ALA A 97 18.37 19.26 -1.65
C ALA A 97 19.71 19.71 -2.26
N ALA A 98 20.22 20.87 -1.82
CA ALA A 98 21.45 21.47 -2.33
C ALA A 98 22.75 20.69 -2.02
N ASP A 99 22.71 19.71 -1.12
CA ASP A 99 23.87 18.88 -0.75
C ASP A 99 23.80 17.47 -1.36
N ALA A 100 22.66 17.10 -1.96
CA ALA A 100 22.32 15.78 -2.46
C ALA A 100 22.46 15.67 -3.99
N SER A 101 22.56 14.43 -4.48
CA SER A 101 22.66 14.10 -5.92
C SER A 101 21.29 13.74 -6.52
N PHE A 102 20.41 13.12 -5.72
CA PHE A 102 19.02 12.81 -6.07
C PHE A 102 18.16 12.65 -4.79
N HIS A 103 16.84 12.66 -4.96
CA HIS A 103 15.94 11.97 -4.04
C HIS A 103 15.84 10.50 -4.45
N LEU A 104 15.89 9.58 -3.47
CA LEU A 104 15.68 8.14 -3.66
C LEU A 104 14.43 7.73 -2.90
N GLU A 105 13.54 7.02 -3.57
CA GLU A 105 12.21 6.68 -3.08
C GLU A 105 11.96 5.17 -3.21
N ALA A 106 11.12 4.64 -2.32
CA ALA A 106 10.57 3.30 -2.39
C ALA A 106 9.07 3.31 -2.10
N ASP A 107 8.29 3.02 -3.14
CA ASP A 107 6.85 2.75 -3.06
C ASP A 107 6.61 1.36 -2.51
N ILE A 108 5.94 1.28 -1.37
CA ILE A 108 5.69 0.00 -0.69
C ILE A 108 4.19 -0.19 -0.49
N HIS A 109 3.63 -1.08 -1.31
CA HIS A 109 2.20 -1.35 -1.39
C HIS A 109 1.89 -2.78 -0.95
N ALA A 110 0.69 -3.01 -0.41
CA ALA A 110 0.26 -4.33 0.04
C ALA A 110 -0.12 -5.22 -1.16
N ASN A 111 0.62 -6.32 -1.35
CA ASN A 111 0.33 -7.29 -2.39
C ASN A 111 -0.86 -8.19 -2.00
N LYS A 112 -1.12 -9.26 -2.78
CA LYS A 112 -2.24 -10.17 -2.48
C LYS A 112 -2.12 -10.85 -1.10
N LYS A 113 -0.92 -11.16 -0.62
CA LYS A 113 -0.67 -11.70 0.73
C LYS A 113 -0.77 -10.61 1.81
N GLY A 114 -0.49 -9.35 1.49
CA GLY A 114 -0.77 -8.20 2.36
C GLY A 114 -2.22 -8.14 2.83
N THR A 115 -3.17 -8.63 2.03
CA THR A 115 -4.59 -8.76 2.42
C THR A 115 -4.84 -9.74 3.59
N GLU A 116 -3.88 -10.62 3.93
CA GLU A 116 -3.97 -11.47 5.12
C GLU A 116 -3.60 -10.73 6.41
N LEU A 117 -2.96 -9.56 6.32
CA LEU A 117 -2.65 -8.66 7.43
C LEU A 117 -3.72 -7.57 7.66
N GLY A 118 -4.73 -7.49 6.79
CA GLY A 118 -5.83 -6.52 6.87
C GLY A 118 -5.69 -5.27 5.99
N TYR A 119 -4.59 -5.11 5.27
CA TYR A 119 -4.43 -4.07 4.25
C TYR A 119 -5.29 -4.36 3.00
N GLY A 120 -5.72 -3.33 2.26
CA GLY A 120 -6.24 -3.51 0.90
C GLY A 120 -5.12 -3.89 -0.08
N LYS A 121 -5.46 -4.63 -1.16
CA LYS A 121 -4.48 -4.91 -2.23
C LYS A 121 -4.22 -3.58 -2.96
N GLY A 122 -2.96 -3.15 -3.01
CA GLY A 122 -2.54 -1.89 -3.63
C GLY A 122 -2.61 -0.68 -2.70
N ASP A 123 -2.94 -0.85 -1.41
CA ASP A 123 -2.82 0.24 -0.42
C ASP A 123 -1.35 0.41 -0.03
N PHE A 124 -0.90 1.66 0.17
CA PHE A 124 0.39 1.97 0.80
C PHE A 124 0.46 1.32 2.19
N VAL A 125 1.61 0.73 2.54
CA VAL A 125 1.82 0.10 3.85
C VAL A 125 2.57 1.07 4.77
N PRO A 126 1.89 1.67 5.77
CA PRO A 126 2.48 2.68 6.64
C PRO A 126 3.35 2.09 7.75
N ASP A 127 4.10 2.98 8.40
CA ASP A 127 4.88 2.76 9.61
C ASP A 127 5.96 1.67 9.54
N LEU A 128 6.41 1.30 8.34
CA LEU A 128 7.59 0.45 8.15
C LEU A 128 8.86 1.21 8.57
N THR A 129 9.92 0.46 8.90
CA THR A 129 11.29 1.01 8.92
C THR A 129 11.98 0.50 7.68
N VAL A 130 12.32 1.39 6.74
CA VAL A 130 12.99 1.01 5.49
C VAL A 130 14.42 1.52 5.54
N ASN A 131 15.36 0.59 5.65
CA ASN A 131 16.79 0.90 5.57
C ASN A 131 17.28 0.64 4.15
N TYR A 132 18.13 1.50 3.62
CA TYR A 132 18.74 1.34 2.29
C TYR A 132 20.26 1.21 2.39
N ASP A 133 20.84 0.45 1.47
CA ASP A 133 22.28 0.32 1.27
C ASP A 133 22.61 0.27 -0.22
N ILE A 134 23.38 1.24 -0.69
CA ILE A 134 23.89 1.37 -2.06
C ILE A 134 25.31 0.81 -2.06
N ILE A 135 25.50 -0.29 -2.77
CA ILE A 135 26.76 -1.03 -2.82
C ILE A 135 27.36 -0.88 -4.22
N ASP A 136 28.60 -0.40 -4.31
CA ASP A 136 29.38 -0.40 -5.55
C ASP A 136 29.72 -1.85 -5.92
N LYS A 137 29.42 -2.26 -7.16
CA LYS A 137 29.60 -3.67 -7.58
C LYS A 137 31.04 -4.02 -7.97
N THR A 138 31.90 -3.02 -8.14
CA THR A 138 33.32 -3.18 -8.44
C THR A 138 34.13 -3.42 -7.17
N SER A 139 33.90 -2.64 -6.12
CA SER A 139 34.55 -2.81 -4.81
C SER A 139 33.80 -3.77 -3.88
N ASN A 140 32.49 -3.93 -4.07
CA ASN A 140 31.57 -4.59 -3.13
C ASN A 140 31.56 -3.90 -1.75
N GLU A 141 31.73 -2.58 -1.72
CA GLU A 141 31.64 -1.74 -0.51
C GLU A 141 30.34 -0.91 -0.51
N SER A 142 29.81 -0.64 0.69
CA SER A 142 28.71 0.32 0.89
C SER A 142 29.23 1.74 0.63
N VAL A 143 28.62 2.44 -0.33
CA VAL A 143 28.98 3.81 -0.72
C VAL A 143 27.93 4.84 -0.32
N GLY A 144 26.73 4.40 0.06
CA GLY A 144 25.70 5.26 0.64
C GLY A 144 24.62 4.42 1.33
N SER A 145 24.33 4.67 2.60
CA SER A 145 23.33 3.93 3.36
C SER A 145 22.62 4.81 4.38
N GLY A 146 21.43 4.39 4.81
CA GLY A 146 20.61 5.14 5.75
C GLY A 146 19.25 4.51 6.00
N THR A 147 18.35 5.28 6.60
CA THR A 147 16.95 4.92 6.82
C THR A 147 16.07 5.94 6.11
N PHE A 148 15.14 5.49 5.27
CA PHE A 148 14.17 6.36 4.63
C PHE A 148 13.21 6.97 5.66
N MET A 149 12.80 8.19 5.36
CA MET A 149 11.77 8.92 6.10
C MET A 149 10.40 8.62 5.47
N GLN A 150 9.36 8.58 6.30
CA GLN A 150 7.97 8.55 5.84
C GLN A 150 7.55 9.98 5.46
N MET A 151 7.09 10.19 4.23
CA MET A 151 6.63 11.50 3.76
C MET A 151 5.57 11.36 2.66
N ASN A 152 5.10 12.51 2.17
CA ASN A 152 4.19 12.58 1.03
C ASN A 152 4.77 13.54 -0.02
N ALA A 153 4.63 13.19 -1.29
CA ALA A 153 4.72 14.11 -2.41
C ALA A 153 3.31 14.37 -2.99
N SER A 154 3.20 14.81 -4.25
CA SER A 154 1.95 15.17 -4.92
C SER A 154 1.12 13.96 -5.39
N ASP A 155 1.81 12.87 -5.66
CA ASP A 155 1.40 11.55 -6.15
C ASP A 155 0.92 10.65 -5.00
N GLY A 156 1.62 10.63 -3.86
CA GLY A 156 1.24 9.80 -2.73
C GLY A 156 2.15 9.86 -1.49
N PRO A 157 1.87 9.00 -0.49
CA PRO A 157 2.76 8.71 0.61
C PRO A 157 3.80 7.65 0.22
N HIS A 158 5.06 7.85 0.60
CA HIS A 158 6.18 6.97 0.25
C HIS A 158 7.25 6.92 1.35
N TYR A 159 8.29 6.11 1.12
CA TYR A 159 9.51 6.08 1.92
C TYR A 159 10.67 6.63 1.10
N GLY A 160 11.26 7.76 1.51
CA GLY A 160 12.32 8.39 0.73
C GLY A 160 13.46 9.02 1.53
N ALA A 161 14.55 9.36 0.84
CA ALA A 161 15.63 10.19 1.36
C ALA A 161 16.35 10.93 0.21
N ASN A 162 16.80 12.15 0.49
CA ASN A 162 17.83 12.78 -0.31
C ASN A 162 19.16 12.05 -0.09
N VAL A 163 19.80 11.60 -1.18
CA VAL A 163 21.02 10.80 -1.16
C VAL A 163 22.14 11.53 -1.90
N LYS A 164 23.36 11.40 -1.38
CA LYS A 164 24.58 11.83 -2.07
C LYS A 164 25.31 10.64 -2.67
N LEU A 165 25.48 10.65 -3.98
CA LEU A 165 26.22 9.69 -4.78
C LEU A 165 26.71 10.45 -6.03
N ASP A 166 27.93 11.01 -5.94
CA ASP A 166 28.47 11.92 -6.96
C ASP A 166 29.17 11.19 -8.12
N GLU A 167 29.48 9.89 -7.95
CA GLU A 167 30.20 9.08 -8.93
C GLU A 167 29.24 8.27 -9.81
N ALA A 168 29.58 8.11 -11.09
CA ALA A 168 28.89 7.20 -12.00
C ALA A 168 29.39 5.75 -11.81
N GLY A 169 28.51 4.76 -11.94
CA GLY A 169 28.90 3.38 -11.72
C GLY A 169 27.77 2.36 -11.83
N SER A 170 28.15 1.10 -11.64
CA SER A 170 27.22 -0.03 -11.51
C SER A 170 27.06 -0.37 -10.04
N TYR A 171 25.86 -0.14 -9.53
CA TYR A 171 25.50 -0.30 -8.13
C TYR A 171 24.45 -1.38 -7.93
N LYS A 172 24.30 -1.77 -6.67
CA LYS A 172 23.20 -2.58 -6.17
C LYS A 172 22.53 -1.82 -5.05
N LEU A 173 21.22 -1.58 -5.15
CA LEU A 173 20.41 -1.07 -4.05
C LEU A 173 19.83 -2.26 -3.27
N VAL A 174 20.05 -2.28 -1.96
CA VAL A 174 19.43 -3.25 -1.04
C VAL A 174 18.52 -2.49 -0.08
N LEU A 175 17.24 -2.85 -0.06
CA LEU A 175 16.26 -2.35 0.91
C LEU A 175 15.97 -3.41 1.96
N LYS A 176 16.04 -3.03 3.24
CA LYS A 176 15.69 -3.87 4.40
C LYS A 176 14.50 -3.26 5.10
N ILE A 177 13.36 -3.92 4.95
CA ILE A 177 12.04 -3.44 5.34
C ILE A 177 11.63 -4.15 6.63
N GLU A 178 11.63 -3.43 7.74
CA GLU A 178 11.18 -3.94 9.03
C GLU A 178 9.68 -3.73 9.24
N SER A 179 9.07 -4.69 9.94
CA SER A 179 7.65 -4.69 10.30
C SER A 179 7.27 -3.48 11.17
N PRO A 180 6.05 -2.92 11.01
CA PRO A 180 5.56 -1.83 11.84
C PRO A 180 5.25 -2.29 13.29
N GLU A 181 5.21 -3.61 13.54
CA GLU A 181 5.13 -4.20 14.89
C GLU A 181 6.24 -3.68 15.81
N LYS A 182 7.45 -3.43 15.28
CA LYS A 182 8.58 -2.90 16.05
C LYS A 182 8.34 -1.49 16.61
N LYS A 183 7.43 -0.73 16.00
CA LYS A 183 6.99 0.59 16.48
C LYS A 183 5.69 0.53 17.29
N GLY A 184 5.13 -0.66 17.47
CA GLY A 184 3.91 -0.91 18.25
C GLY A 184 2.63 -1.02 17.42
N TRP A 185 2.71 -1.17 16.11
CA TRP A 185 1.52 -1.45 15.29
C TRP A 185 0.94 -2.83 15.64
N MET A 186 -0.36 -2.88 15.90
CA MET A 186 -1.05 -4.08 16.38
C MET A 186 -2.01 -4.64 15.34
N LEU A 187 -2.19 -5.96 15.38
CA LEU A 187 -3.20 -6.67 14.60
C LEU A 187 -4.31 -7.17 15.53
N HIS A 188 -5.56 -7.10 15.06
CA HIS A 188 -6.64 -7.86 15.69
C HIS A 188 -6.39 -9.37 15.48
N VAL A 189 -6.65 -10.19 16.50
CA VAL A 189 -6.35 -11.63 16.49
C VAL A 189 -7.47 -12.51 17.05
N ASP A 190 -8.58 -11.91 17.46
CA ASP A 190 -9.80 -12.61 17.88
C ASP A 190 -10.53 -13.27 16.69
N PRO A 191 -11.40 -14.28 16.91
CA PRO A 191 -12.04 -14.99 15.80
C PRO A 191 -13.07 -14.20 14.98
N GLU A 192 -13.56 -13.05 15.48
CA GLU A 192 -14.64 -12.28 14.85
C GLU A 192 -14.12 -11.15 13.97
N THR A 193 -13.07 -10.46 14.43
CA THR A 193 -12.49 -9.28 13.75
C THR A 193 -11.01 -9.44 13.39
N GLY A 194 -10.37 -10.53 13.81
CA GLY A 194 -8.94 -10.75 13.65
C GLY A 194 -8.48 -11.15 12.25
N VAL A 195 -7.25 -10.75 11.92
CA VAL A 195 -6.58 -11.08 10.66
C VAL A 195 -5.81 -12.41 10.78
N LYS A 196 -5.58 -13.07 9.65
CA LYS A 196 -4.98 -14.42 9.61
C LYS A 196 -3.46 -14.41 9.58
N GLY A 197 -2.88 -13.46 8.86
CA GLY A 197 -1.44 -13.27 8.76
C GLY A 197 -0.86 -12.71 10.06
N ARG A 198 0.46 -12.77 10.18
CA ARG A 198 1.24 -12.09 11.21
C ARG A 198 2.36 -11.33 10.53
N PHE A 199 2.80 -10.24 11.15
CA PHE A 199 3.94 -9.51 10.65
C PHE A 199 5.21 -10.37 10.65
N TRP A 200 6.17 -9.98 9.83
CA TRP A 200 7.48 -10.61 9.75
C TRP A 200 8.37 -10.14 10.91
N THR A 201 9.12 -11.06 11.50
CA THR A 201 10.02 -10.77 12.64
C THR A 201 11.41 -10.32 12.20
N GLU A 202 11.92 -10.91 11.11
CA GLU A 202 13.18 -10.54 10.46
C GLU A 202 12.91 -9.64 9.26
N PRO A 203 13.70 -8.57 9.02
CA PRO A 203 13.47 -7.64 7.91
C PRO A 203 13.36 -8.34 6.56
N LEU A 204 12.39 -7.93 5.76
CA LEU A 204 12.29 -8.37 4.37
C LEU A 204 13.36 -7.66 3.56
N GLU A 205 14.14 -8.41 2.78
CA GLU A 205 15.20 -7.87 1.94
C GLU A 205 14.74 -7.84 0.47
N VAL A 206 14.79 -6.66 -0.14
CA VAL A 206 14.65 -6.46 -1.59
C VAL A 206 16.02 -6.05 -2.11
N THR A 207 16.43 -6.60 -3.25
CA THR A 207 17.69 -6.23 -3.91
C THR A 207 17.40 -5.89 -5.35
N PHE A 208 17.80 -4.69 -5.76
CA PHE A 208 17.90 -4.27 -7.15
C PHE A 208 19.35 -4.50 -7.58
N PRO A 209 19.66 -5.58 -8.31
CA PRO A 209 21.04 -6.07 -8.49
C PRO A 209 21.85 -5.33 -9.56
N GLU A 210 21.17 -4.65 -10.48
CA GLU A 210 21.72 -4.05 -11.69
C GLU A 210 21.23 -2.60 -11.80
N TRP A 211 21.77 -1.70 -10.99
CA TRP A 211 21.46 -0.27 -11.07
C TRP A 211 22.66 0.50 -11.66
N ASN A 212 22.58 0.81 -12.95
CA ASN A 212 23.63 1.58 -13.64
C ASN A 212 23.31 3.08 -13.54
N TYR A 213 23.87 3.72 -12.50
CA TYR A 213 23.65 5.14 -12.22
C TYR A 213 24.68 6.03 -12.92
N THR A 214 24.20 7.16 -13.44
CA THR A 214 25.00 8.28 -13.93
C THR A 214 24.50 9.55 -13.24
N PRO A 215 25.37 10.41 -12.68
CA PRO A 215 24.98 11.70 -12.14
C PRO A 215 24.21 12.52 -13.16
N GLN A 216 23.05 13.02 -12.74
CA GLN A 216 22.15 13.82 -13.56
C GLN A 216 22.36 15.32 -13.27
N GLU A 217 22.12 16.15 -14.28
CA GLU A 217 21.86 17.58 -14.09
C GLU A 217 20.34 17.79 -14.13
N TRP A 218 19.79 18.41 -13.09
CA TRP A 218 18.35 18.60 -12.87
C TRP A 218 17.93 20.07 -13.08
#